data_AF-A0A5C1API8-F1
#
_entry.id   AF-A0A5C1API8-F1
#
_cell.length_a   1.000
_cell.length_b   1.000
_cell.length_c   1.000
_cell.angle_alpha   90.00
_cell.angle_beta   90.00
_cell.angle_gamma   90.00
#
_symmetry.space_group_name_H-M   'P 1'
#
loop_
_entity.id
_entity.type
_entity.pdbx_description
1 polymer ?
#
loop_
_entity_poly.entity_id
_entity_poly.type
_entity_poly.pdbx_seq_one_letter_code
_entity_poly.pdbx_strand_id
1 'polypeptide(L)'
;MIDGLPAFPDEVPADDWQELRLSLTGGMITIRRTGADFRCVTWGTSDDGLRHSWDKLCLALATVVAGEIVENGVAQPPAEFAKRVGLT
;
A
#
# COMPACT_ATOMS: atom_id res chain seq x y z
N MET A 1 -3.47 -9.28 21.32
CA MET A 1 -4.23 -9.60 22.56
C MET A 1 -3.20 -10.10 23.56
N ILE A 2 -3.03 -9.37 24.67
CA ILE A 2 -2.30 -9.83 25.86
C ILE A 2 -3.35 -9.94 26.95
N ASP A 3 -3.35 -11.05 27.69
CA ASP A 3 -4.22 -11.29 28.86
C ASP A 3 -5.74 -11.07 28.63
N GLY A 4 -6.23 -11.36 27.43
CA GLY A 4 -7.67 -11.29 27.12
C GLY A 4 -8.21 -9.87 26.86
N LEU A 5 -7.33 -8.86 26.76
CA LEU A 5 -7.68 -7.49 26.43
C LEU A 5 -7.12 -7.08 25.06
N PRO A 6 -7.79 -6.14 24.34
CA PRO A 6 -7.19 -5.47 23.20
C PRO A 6 -5.90 -4.80 23.66
N ALA A 7 -4.76 -5.41 23.31
CA ALA A 7 -3.48 -4.75 23.44
C ALA A 7 -3.44 -3.69 22.34
N PHE A 8 -3.81 -2.47 22.69
CA PHE A 8 -3.46 -1.33 21.88
C PHE A 8 -1.93 -1.21 21.90
N PRO A 9 -1.29 -0.87 20.78
CA PRO A 9 0.14 -0.61 20.81
C PRO A 9 0.39 0.51 21.84
N ASP A 10 1.29 0.26 22.78
CA ASP A 10 1.69 1.24 23.81
C ASP A 10 2.46 2.42 23.19
N GLU A 11 2.84 2.28 21.92
CA GLU A 11 3.52 3.28 21.12
C GLU A 11 2.53 4.27 20.52
N VAL A 12 2.69 5.54 20.88
CA VAL A 12 2.02 6.65 20.23
C VAL A 12 2.62 6.82 18.83
N PRO A 13 1.80 6.85 17.75
CA PRO A 13 2.30 7.15 16.42
C PRO A 13 3.02 8.50 16.41
N ALA A 14 4.09 8.62 15.63
CA ALA A 14 4.77 9.88 15.44
C ALA A 14 3.80 10.97 14.92
N ASP A 15 4.05 12.24 15.23
CA ASP A 15 3.16 13.35 14.84
C ASP A 15 3.00 13.50 13.32
N ASP A 16 3.95 13.00 12.53
CA ASP A 16 3.92 12.97 11.07
C ASP A 16 3.26 11.69 10.50
N TRP A 17 2.73 10.82 11.36
CA TRP A 17 2.09 9.58 10.95
C TRP A 17 0.81 9.85 10.17
N GLN A 18 0.87 9.61 8.86
CA GLN A 18 -0.27 9.72 7.95
C GLN A 18 -0.50 8.38 7.25
N GLU A 19 -1.64 7.76 7.55
CA GLU A 19 -2.03 6.46 7.02
C GLU A 19 -3.49 6.47 6.54
N LEU A 20 -3.73 5.84 5.39
CA LEU A 20 -5.06 5.49 4.90
C LEU A 20 -5.17 3.97 4.78
N ARG A 21 -6.22 3.38 5.35
CA ARG A 21 -6.51 1.94 5.25
C ARG A 21 -7.73 1.70 4.40
N LEU A 22 -7.59 0.86 3.39
CA LEU A 22 -8.66 0.44 2.49
C LEU A 22 -8.99 -1.03 2.75
N SER A 23 -10.18 -1.30 3.28
CA SER A 23 -10.68 -2.66 3.46
C SER A 23 -11.29 -3.18 2.14
N LEU A 24 -10.92 -4.40 1.77
CA LEU A 24 -11.39 -5.12 0.59
C LEU A 24 -11.88 -6.51 1.03
N THR A 25 -12.62 -7.21 0.17
CA THR A 25 -13.18 -8.53 0.50
C THR A 25 -12.11 -9.56 0.91
N GLY A 26 -10.90 -9.49 0.33
CA GLY A 26 -9.79 -10.42 0.59
C GLY A 26 -8.71 -9.93 1.57
N GLY A 27 -8.84 -8.72 2.11
CA GLY A 27 -7.82 -8.15 2.99
C GLY A 27 -7.88 -6.63 3.09
N MET A 28 -6.73 -6.02 3.39
CA MET A 28 -6.60 -4.58 3.54
C MET A 28 -5.37 -4.08 2.82
N ILE A 29 -5.44 -2.87 2.28
CA ILE A 29 -4.28 -2.15 1.78
C ILE A 29 -4.07 -0.91 2.64
N THR A 30 -2.88 -0.78 3.21
CA THR A 30 -2.41 0.41 3.90
C THR A 30 -1.62 1.27 2.92
N ILE A 31 -1.98 2.53 2.77
CA ILE A 31 -1.12 3.58 2.21
C ILE A 31 -0.56 4.38 3.38
N ARG A 32 0.76 4.40 3.53
CA ARG A 32 1.45 5.21 4.53
C ARG A 32 2.35 6.22 3.85
N ARG A 33 2.27 7.48 4.26
CA ARG A 33 3.25 8.48 3.85
C ARG A 33 4.54 8.28 4.64
N THR A 34 5.69 8.26 3.96
CA THR A 34 7.02 8.19 4.56
C THR A 34 7.90 9.27 3.93
N GLY A 35 7.92 10.45 4.55
CA GLY A 35 8.58 11.62 3.97
C GLY A 35 7.93 12.06 2.64
N ALA A 36 8.71 12.00 1.56
CA ALA A 36 8.26 12.31 0.21
C ALA A 36 7.60 11.12 -0.52
N ASP A 37 7.71 9.91 0.06
CA ASP A 37 7.26 8.68 -0.57
C ASP A 37 5.95 8.18 0.03
N PHE A 38 5.27 7.28 -0.70
CA PHE A 38 4.18 6.48 -0.20
C PHE A 38 4.57 5.00 -0.17
N ARG A 39 4.21 4.31 0.92
CA ARG A 39 4.34 2.86 1.06
C ARG A 39 2.96 2.24 0.99
N CYS A 40 2.78 1.33 0.04
CA CYS A 40 1.55 0.53 -0.10
C CYS A 40 1.80 -0.89 0.40
N VAL A 41 1.13 -1.30 1.47
CA VAL A 41 1.30 -2.62 2.11
C VAL A 41 -0.02 -3.37 2.10
N THR A 42 -0.02 -4.63 1.68
CA THR A 42 -1.17 -5.53 1.78
C THR A 42 -1.15 -6.31 3.08
N TRP A 43 -2.32 -6.46 3.70
CA TRP A 43 -2.56 -7.33 4.84
C TRP A 43 -3.65 -8.34 4.48
N GLY A 44 -3.35 -9.63 4.55
CA GLY A 44 -4.31 -10.68 4.22
C GLY A 44 -3.65 -11.90 3.57
N THR A 45 -4.46 -12.67 2.85
CA THR A 45 -4.04 -13.93 2.21
C THR A 45 -3.21 -13.70 0.94
N SER A 46 -3.07 -12.45 0.49
CA SER A 46 -2.36 -12.08 -0.74
C SER A 46 -2.84 -12.86 -1.97
N ASP A 47 -4.15 -13.07 -2.08
CA ASP A 47 -4.77 -13.65 -3.28
C ASP A 47 -4.65 -12.71 -4.49
N ASP A 48 -4.93 -13.25 -5.68
CA ASP A 48 -4.84 -12.52 -6.95
C ASP A 48 -5.73 -11.27 -6.99
N GLY A 49 -6.89 -11.29 -6.31
CA GLY A 49 -7.81 -10.16 -6.23
C GLY A 49 -7.24 -9.02 -5.38
N LEU A 50 -6.65 -9.34 -4.23
CA LEU A 50 -5.96 -8.39 -3.37
C LEU A 50 -4.71 -7.83 -4.08
N ARG A 51 -3.94 -8.69 -4.75
CA ARG A 51 -2.78 -8.27 -5.54
C ARG A 51 -3.18 -7.30 -6.66
N HIS A 52 -4.21 -7.65 -7.43
CA HIS A 52 -4.71 -6.79 -8.51
C HIS A 52 -5.23 -5.44 -7.99
N SER A 53 -5.87 -5.43 -6.82
CA SER A 53 -6.33 -4.19 -6.18
C SER A 53 -5.16 -3.32 -5.71
N TRP A 54 -4.10 -3.95 -5.19
CA TRP A 54 -2.85 -3.28 -4.83
C TRP A 54 -2.14 -2.70 -6.05
N ASP A 55 -2.05 -3.45 -7.14
CA ASP A 55 -1.43 -2.98 -8.39
C ASP A 55 -2.17 -1.73 -8.92
N LYS A 56 -3.51 -1.73 -8.91
CA LYS A 56 -4.33 -0.57 -9.30
C LYS A 56 -4.08 0.64 -8.41
N LEU A 57 -3.94 0.43 -7.11
CA LEU A 57 -3.71 1.53 -6.16
C LEU A 57 -2.32 2.15 -6.34
N CYS A 58 -1.28 1.32 -6.50
CA CYS A 58 0.07 1.77 -6.79
C CYS A 58 0.10 2.59 -8.10
N LEU A 59 -0.58 2.10 -9.15
CA LEU A 59 -0.70 2.79 -10.42
C LEU A 59 -1.41 4.14 -10.29
N ALA A 60 -2.55 4.17 -9.60
CA ALA A 60 -3.32 5.39 -9.40
C ALA A 60 -2.52 6.45 -8.62
N LEU A 61 -1.86 6.06 -7.52
CA LEU A 61 -1.04 6.96 -6.72
C LEU A 61 0.10 7.54 -7.53
N ALA A 62 0.89 6.70 -8.21
CA ALA A 62 2.03 7.14 -9.01
C ALA A 62 1.59 8.07 -10.15
N THR A 63 0.42 7.82 -10.75
CA THR A 63 -0.15 8.68 -11.80
C THR A 63 -0.56 10.05 -11.24
N VAL A 64 -1.25 10.10 -10.10
CA VAL A 64 -1.73 11.35 -9.49
C VAL A 64 -0.58 12.24 -9.04
N VAL A 65 0.49 11.64 -8.52
CA VAL A 65 1.66 12.40 -8.03
C VAL A 65 2.73 12.62 -9.10
N ALA A 66 2.51 12.14 -10.33
CA ALA A 66 3.50 12.11 -11.40
C ALA A 66 4.85 11.50 -10.94
N GLY A 67 4.78 10.40 -10.19
CA GLY A 67 5.93 9.72 -9.59
C GLY A 67 6.22 8.35 -10.19
N GLU A 68 7.10 7.61 -9.53
CA GLU A 68 7.52 6.25 -9.93
C GLU A 68 7.02 5.20 -8.94
N ILE A 69 6.95 3.94 -9.40
CA ILE A 69 6.63 2.80 -8.56
C ILE A 69 7.92 2.03 -8.28
N VAL A 70 8.28 1.89 -7.01
CA VAL A 70 9.49 1.17 -6.58
C VAL A 70 9.11 -0.20 -6.01
N GLU A 71 9.49 -1.27 -6.72
CA GLU A 71 9.29 -2.65 -6.28
C GLU A 71 10.65 -3.36 -6.24
N ASN A 72 11.00 -4.01 -5.12
CA ASN A 72 12.29 -4.69 -4.92
C ASN A 72 13.53 -3.80 -5.21
N GLY A 73 13.41 -2.49 -4.94
CA GLY A 73 14.48 -1.52 -5.19
C GLY A 73 14.59 -1.04 -6.64
N VAL A 74 13.71 -1.52 -7.54
CA VAL A 74 13.67 -1.10 -8.94
C VAL A 74 12.54 -0.09 -9.12
N ALA A 75 12.90 1.13 -9.50
CA ALA A 75 11.95 2.17 -9.89
C ALA A 75 11.52 1.96 -11.34
N GLN A 76 10.23 2.16 -11.61
CA GLN A 76 9.68 2.13 -12.97
C GLN A 76 8.55 3.14 -13.13
N PRO A 77 8.36 3.72 -14.32
CA PRO A 77 7.28 4.65 -14.58
C PRO A 77 5.90 3.95 -14.57
N PRO A 78 4.81 4.69 -14.29
CA PRO A 78 3.45 4.12 -14.22
C PRO A 78 3.04 3.30 -15.46
N ALA A 79 3.41 3.75 -16.66
CA ALA A 79 3.07 3.07 -17.91
C ALA A 79 3.75 1.69 -18.05
N GLU A 80 5.01 1.57 -17.65
CA GLU A 80 5.74 0.30 -17.69
C GLU A 80 5.21 -0.68 -16.64
N PHE A 81 4.92 -0.16 -15.43
CA PHE A 81 4.26 -0.94 -14.40
C PHE A 81 2.92 -1.49 -14.92
N ALA A 82 2.05 -0.62 -15.43
CA ALA A 82 0.71 -0.98 -15.88
C ALA A 82 0.74 -2.06 -16.97
N LYS A 83 1.66 -1.95 -17.93
CA LYS A 83 1.86 -2.98 -18.95
C LYS A 83 2.30 -4.32 -18.35
N ARG A 84 3.22 -4.31 -17.40
CA ARG A 84 3.75 -5.52 -16.74
C ARG A 84 2.67 -6.26 -15.94
N VAL A 85 1.79 -5.52 -15.25
CA VAL A 85 0.73 -6.09 -14.41
C VAL A 85 -0.61 -6.27 -15.13
N GLY A 86 -0.69 -5.97 -16.43
CA GLY A 86 -1.90 -6.16 -17.23
C GLY A 86 -3.04 -5.19 -16.92
N LEU A 87 -2.72 -3.91 -16.64
CA LEU A 87 -3.69 -2.83 -16.37
C LEU A 87 -3.86 -1.85 -17.54
N THR A 88 -3.24 -2.12 -18.69
CA THR A 88 -3.35 -1.35 -19.95
C THR A 88 -4.14 -2.10 -21.01
#